data_AF-A0A969W2Z1-F1
#
_entry.id   AF-A0A969W2Z1-F1
#
_cell.length_a   1.000
_cell.length_b   1.000
_cell.length_c   1.000
_cell.angle_alpha   90.00
_cell.angle_beta   90.00
_cell.angle_gamma   90.00
#
_symmetry.space_group_name_H-M   'P 1'
#
loop_
_entity.id
_entity.type
_entity.pdbx_description
1 polymer ?
#
loop_
_entity_poly.entity_id
_entity_poly.type
_entity_poly.pdbx_seq_one_letter_code
_entity_poly.pdbx_strand_id
1 'polypeptide(L)'
;GGIVAHHIAAGIVGIIAGLFHLTVRPPERLYKALRMGNIETVLSSSIAAVFFAAFVVAGTMWYGNAATPIELFGPTRYQWDQGYFRQEINRRVQSSVANGASLTEAWSQIPEKLAFYDYVGNSPAKGGLFRTGPMVKGDGIAQSWQGHAVFKDAEGRELTVRRLPNFFETFPVILTDADGIVRADIPFRRAESKYSFEQSGVTVSFYGGDLDGKTFKDAAEVKKYARKAQGGEIFEFDRETLNSDGVFRTSPRGWFTFGHAVFALLFFFGHLWHGARTIYRDVFAGVEADLEEQVEWGLFQKVGDKTTRRKEAL
;
A
#
# COMPACT_ATOMS: atom_id res chain seq x y z
N GLY A 1 12.52 19.72 -3.69
CA GLY A 1 13.24 20.60 -2.75
C GLY A 1 13.70 19.88 -1.49
N GLY A 2 12.76 19.47 -0.62
CA GLY A 2 13.06 19.02 0.74
C GLY A 2 14.09 17.88 0.88
N ILE A 3 14.07 16.87 0.00
CA ILE A 3 15.03 15.76 0.05
C ILE A 3 16.48 16.27 -0.13
N VAL A 4 16.72 17.19 -1.07
CA VAL A 4 18.06 17.76 -1.29
C VAL A 4 18.52 18.57 -0.09
N ALA A 5 17.64 19.44 0.43
CA ALA A 5 17.93 20.23 1.63
C ALA A 5 18.23 19.33 2.85
N HIS A 6 17.50 18.23 3.01
CA HIS A 6 17.74 17.25 4.05
C HIS A 6 19.17 16.66 3.95
N HIS A 7 19.62 16.23 2.77
CA HIS A 7 20.96 15.66 2.62
C HIS A 7 22.06 16.68 2.91
N ILE A 8 21.90 17.93 2.49
CA ILE A 8 22.86 19.01 2.76
C ILE A 8 22.95 19.26 4.27
N ALA A 9 21.81 19.50 4.92
CA ALA A 9 21.77 19.81 6.34
C ALA A 9 22.26 18.64 7.21
N ALA A 10 21.77 17.42 6.94
CA ALA A 10 22.18 16.22 7.68
C ALA A 10 23.66 15.88 7.44
N GLY A 11 24.17 16.11 6.23
CA GLY A 11 25.60 15.94 5.92
C GLY A 11 26.49 16.87 6.74
N ILE A 12 26.13 18.16 6.83
CA ILE A 12 26.86 19.14 7.66
C ILE A 12 26.82 18.73 9.14
N VAL A 13 25.63 18.37 9.64
CA VAL A 13 25.48 17.89 11.03
C VAL A 13 26.33 16.65 11.28
N GLY A 14 26.38 15.71 10.33
CA GLY A 14 27.19 14.51 10.41
C GLY A 14 28.69 14.80 10.52
N ILE A 15 29.21 15.79 9.78
CA ILE A 15 30.61 16.23 9.87
C ILE A 15 30.90 16.81 11.26
N ILE A 16 30.05 17.72 11.74
CA ILE A 16 30.22 18.36 13.05
C ILE A 16 30.17 17.32 14.18
N ALA A 17 29.18 16.42 14.15
CA ALA A 17 29.03 15.35 15.13
C ALA A 17 30.20 14.36 15.07
N GLY A 18 30.70 14.04 13.87
CA GLY A 18 31.87 13.19 13.67
C GLY A 18 33.13 13.78 14.32
N LEU A 19 33.40 15.07 14.10
CA LEU A 19 34.53 15.77 14.73
C LEU A 19 34.39 15.80 16.25
N PHE A 20 33.20 16.03 16.77
CA PHE A 20 32.93 15.95 18.21
C PHE A 20 33.24 14.55 18.76
N HIS A 21 32.75 13.48 18.13
CA HIS A 21 32.99 12.10 18.59
C HIS A 21 34.44 11.63 18.43
N LEU A 22 35.24 12.25 17.56
CA LEU A 22 36.69 12.02 17.45
C LEU A 22 37.48 12.72 18.57
N THR A 23 37.01 13.87 19.03
CA THR A 23 37.77 14.74 19.95
C THR A 23 37.33 14.63 21.40
N VAL A 24 36.12 14.15 21.67
CA VAL A 24 35.54 14.10 23.02
C VAL A 24 35.33 12.65 23.46
N ARG A 25 35.96 12.28 24.59
CA ARG A 25 35.77 10.95 25.20
C ARG A 25 34.40 10.85 25.87
N PRO A 26 33.76 9.66 25.89
CA PRO A 26 32.47 9.48 26.54
C PRO A 26 32.53 9.80 28.05
N PRO A 27 31.52 10.47 28.60
CA PRO A 27 31.38 10.62 30.05
C PRO A 27 31.32 9.25 30.76
N GLU A 28 31.98 9.14 31.91
CA GLU A 28 32.09 7.87 32.65
C GLU A 28 30.73 7.23 32.95
N ARG A 29 29.73 8.04 33.35
CA ARG A 29 28.37 7.55 33.62
C ARG A 29 27.74 6.89 32.40
N LEU A 30 27.90 7.48 31.21
CA LEU A 30 27.38 6.91 29.96
C LEU A 30 28.17 5.68 29.55
N TYR A 31 29.50 5.71 29.69
CA TYR A 31 30.35 4.57 29.39
C TYR A 31 29.95 3.31 30.18
N LYS A 32 29.70 3.49 31.49
CA LYS A 32 29.24 2.40 32.37
C LYS A 32 27.81 1.98 32.08
N ALA A 33 26.87 2.92 31.98
CA ALA A 33 25.45 2.63 31.78
C ALA A 33 25.17 1.90 30.46
N LEU A 34 25.84 2.32 29.38
CA LEU A 34 25.67 1.73 28.04
C LEU A 34 26.68 0.61 27.76
N ARG A 35 27.47 0.17 28.76
CA ARG A 35 28.47 -0.90 28.60
C ARG A 35 29.37 -0.69 27.36
N MET A 36 29.86 0.53 27.14
CA MET A 36 30.55 0.93 25.90
C MET A 36 31.85 0.14 25.59
N GLY A 37 32.37 -0.63 26.54
CA GLY A 37 33.47 -1.59 26.30
C GLY A 37 33.03 -2.93 25.69
N ASN A 38 31.73 -3.18 25.55
CA ASN A 38 31.17 -4.38 24.93
C ASN A 38 30.65 -4.07 23.53
N ILE A 39 31.19 -4.71 22.49
CA ILE A 39 30.76 -4.50 21.10
C ILE A 39 29.28 -4.84 20.86
N GLU A 40 28.71 -5.75 21.65
CA GLU A 40 27.30 -6.14 21.52
C GLU A 40 26.35 -4.96 21.83
N THR A 41 26.79 -3.94 22.59
CA THR A 41 25.99 -2.72 22.76
C THR A 41 25.83 -1.95 21.46
N VAL A 42 26.89 -1.92 20.62
CA VAL A 42 26.86 -1.25 19.32
C VAL A 42 25.98 -2.05 18.37
N LEU A 43 26.03 -3.38 18.42
CA LEU A 43 25.13 -4.25 17.66
C LEU A 43 23.66 -3.96 18.02
N SER A 44 23.32 -3.95 19.32
CA SER A 44 21.95 -3.66 19.76
C SER A 44 21.46 -2.28 19.31
N SER A 45 22.24 -1.22 19.53
CA SER A 45 21.83 0.14 19.12
C SER A 45 21.78 0.30 17.60
N SER A 46 22.64 -0.39 16.85
CA SER A 46 22.65 -0.32 15.39
C SER A 46 21.44 -1.04 14.80
N ILE A 47 21.08 -2.22 15.34
CA ILE A 47 19.85 -2.91 14.95
C ILE A 47 18.62 -2.02 15.20
N ALA A 48 18.62 -1.25 16.30
CA ALA A 48 17.56 -0.28 16.56
C ALA A 48 17.44 0.80 15.48
N ALA A 49 18.56 1.42 15.10
CA ALA A 49 18.58 2.40 14.03
C ALA A 49 18.14 1.79 12.68
N VAL A 50 18.54 0.54 12.39
CA VAL A 50 18.20 -0.15 11.14
C VAL A 50 16.70 -0.46 11.06
N PHE A 51 16.07 -1.01 12.11
CA PHE A 51 14.63 -1.29 12.04
C PHE A 51 13.80 0.00 11.98
N PHE A 52 14.27 1.07 12.63
CA PHE A 52 13.64 2.38 12.51
C PHE A 52 13.63 2.86 11.05
N ALA A 53 14.80 2.83 10.39
CA ALA A 53 14.90 3.19 8.98
C ALA A 53 14.04 2.28 8.08
N ALA A 54 14.02 0.97 8.36
CA ALA A 54 13.20 0.00 7.63
C ALA A 54 11.69 0.30 7.72
N PHE A 55 11.17 0.67 8.90
CA PHE A 55 9.78 1.12 9.03
C PHE A 55 9.50 2.42 8.27
N VAL A 56 10.42 3.39 8.29
CA VAL A 56 10.27 4.65 7.55
C VAL A 56 10.18 4.39 6.05
N VAL A 57 11.04 3.56 5.48
CA VAL A 57 11.00 3.25 4.04
C VAL A 57 9.79 2.39 3.67
N ALA A 58 9.35 1.47 4.53
CA ALA A 58 8.13 0.69 4.29
C ALA A 58 6.89 1.60 4.22
N GLY A 59 6.76 2.53 5.19
CA GLY A 59 5.65 3.48 5.24
C GLY A 59 5.67 4.44 4.05
N THR A 60 6.81 5.08 3.77
CA THR A 60 6.92 6.01 2.64
C THR A 60 6.71 5.35 1.28
N MET A 61 7.11 4.08 1.11
CA MET A 61 6.78 3.30 -0.07
C MET A 61 5.27 3.03 -0.18
N TRP A 62 4.58 2.76 0.92
CA TRP A 62 3.15 2.43 0.87
C TRP A 62 2.24 3.65 0.64
N TYR A 63 2.52 4.75 1.34
CA TYR A 63 1.75 5.99 1.22
C TYR A 63 2.13 6.82 0.00
N GLY A 64 3.36 6.66 -0.50
CA GLY A 64 3.92 7.45 -1.58
C GLY A 64 4.54 8.75 -1.10
N ASN A 65 5.67 9.11 -1.70
CA ASN A 65 6.35 10.39 -1.51
C ASN A 65 7.17 10.75 -2.75
N ALA A 66 7.90 11.88 -2.71
CA ALA A 66 8.75 12.33 -3.82
C ALA A 66 9.89 11.35 -4.20
N ALA A 67 10.29 10.43 -3.32
CA ALA A 67 11.31 9.42 -3.59
C ALA A 67 10.73 8.08 -4.09
N THR A 68 9.40 7.93 -4.09
CA THR A 68 8.72 6.69 -4.51
C THR A 68 7.68 6.97 -5.60
N PRO A 69 8.11 7.56 -6.73
CA PRO A 69 7.20 7.99 -7.80
C PRO A 69 6.45 6.81 -8.41
N ILE A 70 5.20 7.06 -8.81
CA ILE A 70 4.31 6.02 -9.34
C ILE A 70 4.76 5.45 -10.68
N GLU A 71 5.56 6.18 -11.43
CA GLU A 71 6.09 5.70 -12.72
C GLU A 71 7.17 4.64 -12.56
N LEU A 72 7.83 4.59 -11.39
CA LEU A 72 8.86 3.60 -11.08
C LEU A 72 8.30 2.43 -10.25
N PHE A 73 7.38 2.72 -9.33
CA PHE A 73 6.90 1.73 -8.35
C PHE A 73 5.42 1.32 -8.54
N GLY A 74 4.72 1.93 -9.49
CA GLY A 74 3.26 1.80 -9.64
C GLY A 74 2.47 2.74 -8.72
N PRO A 75 1.15 2.89 -8.94
CA PRO A 75 0.29 3.73 -8.12
C PRO A 75 0.18 3.19 -6.67
N THR A 76 -0.41 3.99 -5.79
CA THR A 76 -0.73 3.57 -4.42
C THR A 76 -2.18 3.09 -4.33
N ARG A 77 -2.49 2.24 -3.35
CA ARG A 77 -3.89 1.81 -3.12
C ARG A 77 -4.83 2.98 -2.82
N TYR A 78 -4.33 4.05 -2.22
CA TYR A 78 -5.10 5.21 -1.82
C TYR A 78 -5.62 6.00 -3.02
N GLN A 79 -4.87 5.99 -4.13
CA GLN A 79 -5.31 6.61 -5.38
C GLN A 79 -6.53 5.88 -5.97
N TRP A 80 -6.61 4.55 -5.82
CA TRP A 80 -7.82 3.79 -6.17
C TRP A 80 -8.95 4.03 -5.18
N ASP A 81 -8.66 3.92 -3.87
CA ASP A 81 -9.67 4.05 -2.80
C ASP A 81 -10.41 5.40 -2.85
N GLN A 82 -9.73 6.47 -3.27
CA GLN A 82 -10.29 7.82 -3.38
C GLN A 82 -10.71 8.20 -4.82
N GLY A 83 -10.53 7.31 -5.80
CA GLY A 83 -10.80 7.61 -7.21
C GLY A 83 -9.98 8.78 -7.77
N TYR A 84 -8.72 8.92 -7.35
CA TYR A 84 -7.84 10.04 -7.70
C TYR A 84 -7.71 10.26 -9.21
N PHE A 85 -7.39 9.20 -9.96
CA PHE A 85 -7.24 9.28 -11.41
C PHE A 85 -8.58 9.46 -12.12
N ARG A 86 -9.64 8.77 -11.66
CA ARG A 86 -11.00 8.98 -12.15
C ARG A 86 -11.44 10.45 -12.07
N GLN A 87 -11.16 11.12 -10.95
CA GLN A 87 -11.51 12.54 -10.78
C GLN A 87 -10.76 13.43 -11.78
N GLU A 88 -9.46 13.19 -12.01
CA GLU A 88 -8.68 13.95 -12.99
C GLU A 88 -9.14 13.69 -14.43
N ILE A 89 -9.45 12.44 -14.77
CA ILE A 89 -10.02 12.07 -16.08
C ILE A 89 -11.33 12.83 -16.30
N ASN A 90 -12.27 12.73 -15.35
CA ASN A 90 -13.54 13.42 -15.43
C ASN A 90 -13.38 14.94 -15.57
N ARG A 91 -12.45 15.54 -14.81
CA ARG A 91 -12.16 16.98 -14.89
C ARG A 91 -11.70 17.39 -16.29
N ARG A 92 -10.81 16.60 -16.92
CA ARG A 92 -10.33 16.85 -18.29
C ARG A 92 -11.45 16.73 -19.31
N VAL A 93 -12.22 15.64 -19.25
CA VAL A 93 -13.37 15.42 -20.16
C VAL A 93 -14.38 16.55 -20.03
N GLN A 94 -14.78 16.92 -18.80
CA GLN A 94 -15.70 18.02 -18.56
C GLN A 94 -15.17 19.36 -19.09
N SER A 95 -13.88 19.64 -18.92
CA SER A 95 -13.26 20.84 -19.47
C SER A 95 -13.27 20.85 -21.00
N SER A 96 -13.00 19.72 -21.66
CA SER A 96 -13.03 19.64 -23.12
C SER A 96 -14.46 19.81 -23.66
N VAL A 97 -15.45 19.18 -23.02
CA VAL A 97 -16.86 19.32 -23.39
C VAL A 97 -17.35 20.76 -23.17
N ALA A 98 -16.95 21.41 -22.07
CA ALA A 98 -17.27 22.82 -21.82
C ALA A 98 -16.67 23.77 -22.88
N ASN A 99 -15.56 23.37 -23.51
CA ASN A 99 -14.93 24.08 -24.62
C ASN A 99 -15.52 23.71 -25.99
N GLY A 100 -16.64 22.99 -26.03
CA GLY A 100 -17.39 22.66 -27.26
C GLY A 100 -17.00 21.35 -27.94
N ALA A 101 -16.11 20.55 -27.35
CA ALA A 101 -15.80 19.22 -27.88
C ALA A 101 -16.98 18.26 -27.70
N SER A 102 -17.19 17.39 -28.68
CA SER A 102 -18.06 16.23 -28.52
C SER A 102 -17.51 15.26 -27.47
N LEU A 103 -18.36 14.35 -26.96
CA LEU A 103 -17.92 13.33 -26.01
C LEU A 103 -16.81 12.43 -26.58
N THR A 104 -16.93 12.03 -27.85
CA THR A 104 -15.91 11.26 -28.55
C THR A 104 -14.59 12.01 -28.58
N GLU A 105 -14.57 13.28 -28.97
CA GLU A 105 -13.35 14.08 -29.01
C GLU A 105 -12.76 14.28 -27.60
N ALA A 106 -13.60 14.55 -26.60
CA ALA A 106 -13.16 14.77 -25.23
C ALA A 106 -12.50 13.51 -24.62
N TRP A 107 -13.10 12.34 -24.83
CA TRP A 107 -12.53 11.07 -24.36
C TRP A 107 -11.31 10.63 -25.17
N SER A 108 -11.26 10.92 -26.46
CA SER A 108 -10.09 10.64 -27.32
C SER A 108 -8.85 11.46 -26.96
N GLN A 109 -9.03 12.60 -26.27
CA GLN A 109 -7.92 13.41 -25.74
C GLN A 109 -7.32 12.87 -24.43
N ILE A 110 -7.95 11.87 -23.80
CA ILE A 110 -7.42 11.29 -22.56
C ILE A 110 -6.21 10.40 -22.87
N PRO A 111 -5.04 10.65 -22.25
CA PRO A 111 -3.88 9.79 -22.46
C PRO A 111 -4.13 8.39 -21.93
N GLU A 112 -3.80 7.36 -22.72
CA GLU A 112 -3.94 5.95 -22.28
C GLU A 112 -3.19 5.67 -20.98
N LYS A 113 -2.02 6.29 -20.78
CA LYS A 113 -1.25 6.17 -19.52
C LYS A 113 -2.07 6.63 -18.30
N LEU A 114 -2.87 7.69 -18.45
CA LEU A 114 -3.73 8.20 -17.37
C LEU A 114 -4.90 7.25 -17.12
N ALA A 115 -5.55 6.78 -18.19
CA ALA A 115 -6.62 5.78 -18.09
C ALA A 115 -6.11 4.49 -17.43
N PHE A 116 -4.89 4.05 -17.76
CA PHE A 116 -4.31 2.84 -17.20
C PHE A 116 -4.03 2.95 -15.70
N TYR A 117 -3.72 4.15 -15.18
CA TYR A 117 -3.65 4.34 -13.72
C TYR A 117 -5.00 4.19 -13.03
N ASP A 118 -6.12 4.41 -13.73
CA ASP A 118 -7.48 4.25 -13.22
C ASP A 118 -8.05 2.83 -13.40
N TYR A 119 -7.18 1.83 -13.28
CA TYR A 119 -7.51 0.41 -13.35
C TYR A 119 -7.02 -0.34 -12.09
N VAL A 120 -7.90 -1.13 -11.49
CA VAL A 120 -7.69 -1.80 -10.19
C VAL A 120 -6.56 -2.83 -10.23
N GLY A 121 -6.28 -3.43 -11.40
CA GLY A 121 -5.16 -4.37 -11.54
C GLY A 121 -3.81 -3.71 -11.27
N ASN A 122 -3.72 -2.38 -11.38
CA ASN A 122 -2.54 -1.62 -11.01
C ASN A 122 -2.45 -1.26 -9.52
N SER A 123 -3.50 -1.54 -8.73
CA SER A 123 -3.47 -1.32 -7.28
C SER A 123 -2.54 -2.33 -6.59
N PRO A 124 -1.57 -1.88 -5.77
CA PRO A 124 -0.68 -2.78 -5.04
C PRO A 124 -1.39 -3.55 -3.92
N ALA A 125 -2.68 -3.28 -3.66
CA ALA A 125 -3.50 -3.98 -2.68
C ALA A 125 -4.32 -5.15 -3.28
N LYS A 126 -4.08 -5.55 -4.53
CA LYS A 126 -4.75 -6.69 -5.20
C LYS A 126 -3.87 -7.92 -5.43
N GLY A 127 -2.77 -8.04 -4.71
CA GLY A 127 -1.85 -9.18 -4.83
C GLY A 127 -2.24 -10.44 -4.05
N GLY A 128 -1.28 -11.35 -3.92
CA GLY A 128 -1.35 -12.50 -3.03
C GLY A 128 0.06 -13.02 -2.71
N LEU A 129 0.30 -13.50 -1.48
CA LEU A 129 1.64 -13.86 -1.00
C LEU A 129 2.35 -14.90 -1.88
N PHE A 130 1.59 -15.86 -2.41
CA PHE A 130 2.12 -16.94 -3.26
C PHE A 130 1.86 -16.72 -4.75
N ARG A 131 1.33 -15.56 -5.14
CA ARG A 131 1.14 -15.17 -6.54
C ARG A 131 2.44 -14.49 -7.00
N THR A 132 3.44 -15.30 -7.34
CA THR A 132 4.78 -14.85 -7.68
C THR A 132 4.87 -14.28 -9.10
N GLY A 133 5.92 -13.51 -9.36
CA GLY A 133 6.21 -12.96 -10.68
C GLY A 133 5.62 -11.57 -10.94
N PRO A 134 5.74 -11.07 -12.18
CA PRO A 134 5.34 -9.72 -12.53
C PRO A 134 3.82 -9.59 -12.64
N MET A 135 3.31 -8.36 -12.55
CA MET A 135 1.86 -8.07 -12.66
C MET A 135 1.26 -8.64 -13.95
N VAL A 136 1.99 -8.52 -15.07
CA VAL A 136 1.59 -9.04 -16.39
C VAL A 136 1.40 -10.56 -16.46
N LYS A 137 1.89 -11.33 -15.47
CA LYS A 137 1.61 -12.78 -15.36
C LYS A 137 0.19 -13.06 -14.85
N GLY A 138 -0.46 -12.05 -14.27
CA GLY A 138 -1.84 -12.07 -13.84
C GLY A 138 -2.80 -11.76 -14.98
N ASP A 139 -3.13 -10.49 -15.15
CA ASP A 139 -4.11 -10.02 -16.13
C ASP A 139 -3.60 -10.01 -17.58
N GLY A 140 -2.28 -9.93 -17.78
CA GLY A 140 -1.64 -10.00 -19.09
C GLY A 140 -0.80 -8.76 -19.39
N ILE A 141 -0.20 -8.73 -20.59
CA ILE A 141 0.49 -7.53 -21.10
C ILE A 141 -0.57 -6.60 -21.68
N ALA A 142 -0.81 -5.45 -21.03
CA ALA A 142 -1.73 -4.44 -21.53
C ALA A 142 -1.32 -3.98 -22.93
N GLN A 143 -2.25 -4.05 -23.89
CA GLN A 143 -2.02 -3.71 -25.29
C GLN A 143 -2.53 -2.29 -25.59
N SER A 144 -3.80 -2.04 -25.31
CA SER A 144 -4.49 -0.81 -25.70
C SER A 144 -5.68 -0.51 -24.80
N TRP A 145 -6.06 0.76 -24.74
CA TRP A 145 -7.26 1.20 -24.06
C TRP A 145 -8.49 0.98 -24.95
N GLN A 146 -9.51 0.32 -24.41
CA GLN A 146 -10.72 0.01 -25.17
C GLN A 146 -11.69 1.19 -25.26
N GLY A 147 -11.43 2.28 -24.54
CA GLY A 147 -12.32 3.43 -24.44
C GLY A 147 -13.14 3.46 -23.16
N HIS A 148 -13.72 4.62 -22.86
CA HIS A 148 -14.57 4.79 -21.71
C HIS A 148 -15.97 4.22 -21.97
N ALA A 149 -16.38 3.27 -21.12
CA ALA A 149 -17.68 2.60 -21.23
C ALA A 149 -18.79 3.39 -20.51
N VAL A 150 -19.74 3.91 -21.27
CA VAL A 150 -20.94 4.60 -20.76
C VAL A 150 -22.13 3.66 -20.86
N PHE A 151 -22.73 3.32 -19.71
CA PHE A 151 -23.90 2.44 -19.65
C PHE A 151 -25.18 3.27 -19.63
N LYS A 152 -26.21 2.84 -20.36
CA LYS A 152 -27.54 3.46 -20.33
C LYS A 152 -28.63 2.42 -20.22
N ASP A 153 -29.70 2.70 -19.47
CA ASP A 153 -30.91 1.88 -19.47
C ASP A 153 -31.83 2.20 -20.66
N ALA A 154 -32.96 1.49 -20.74
CA ALA A 154 -33.97 1.69 -21.78
C ALA A 154 -34.57 3.11 -21.80
N GLU A 155 -34.53 3.83 -20.68
CA GLU A 155 -35.01 5.20 -20.53
C GLU A 155 -33.93 6.23 -20.94
N GLY A 156 -32.72 5.77 -21.28
CA GLY A 156 -31.59 6.58 -21.70
C GLY A 156 -30.80 7.20 -20.54
N ARG A 157 -31.09 6.84 -19.29
CA ARG A 157 -30.37 7.33 -18.11
C ARG A 157 -28.98 6.73 -18.07
N GLU A 158 -27.98 7.55 -17.79
CA GLU A 158 -26.61 7.09 -17.60
C GLU A 158 -26.48 6.34 -16.27
N LEU A 159 -25.84 5.17 -16.33
CA LEU A 159 -25.62 4.28 -15.21
C LEU A 159 -24.13 4.14 -14.91
N THR A 160 -23.80 4.15 -13.62
CA THR A 160 -22.45 3.93 -13.11
C THR A 160 -22.32 2.53 -12.55
N VAL A 161 -21.30 1.78 -13.00
CA VAL A 161 -20.93 0.50 -12.41
C VAL A 161 -20.24 0.72 -11.06
N ARG A 162 -20.70 0.04 -10.01
CA ARG A 162 -20.03 0.06 -8.70
C ARG A 162 -18.66 -0.63 -8.81
N ARG A 163 -17.58 0.15 -8.62
CA ARG A 163 -16.19 -0.35 -8.68
C ARG A 163 -15.85 -1.34 -7.57
N LEU A 164 -14.90 -2.23 -7.85
CA LEU A 164 -14.34 -3.21 -6.93
C LEU A 164 -13.49 -2.52 -5.83
N PRO A 165 -13.87 -2.58 -4.55
CA PRO A 165 -13.00 -2.11 -3.47
C PRO A 165 -11.81 -3.06 -3.29
N ASN A 166 -10.65 -2.54 -2.86
CA ASN A 166 -9.42 -3.32 -2.69
C ASN A 166 -9.58 -4.57 -1.79
N PHE A 167 -10.49 -4.53 -0.81
CA PHE A 167 -10.72 -5.62 0.14
C PHE A 167 -11.34 -6.88 -0.51
N PHE A 168 -12.10 -6.73 -1.59
CA PHE A 168 -12.88 -7.82 -2.16
C PHE A 168 -12.10 -8.56 -3.25
N GLU A 169 -12.13 -9.89 -3.23
CA GLU A 169 -11.61 -10.71 -4.32
C GLU A 169 -12.63 -10.87 -5.46
N THR A 170 -13.89 -11.08 -5.10
CA THR A 170 -15.04 -11.11 -6.01
C THR A 170 -16.05 -10.05 -5.61
N PHE A 171 -16.74 -9.43 -6.57
CA PHE A 171 -17.68 -8.35 -6.27
C PHE A 171 -18.88 -8.39 -7.23
N PRO A 172 -20.12 -8.18 -6.76
CA PRO A 172 -21.31 -8.24 -7.61
C PRO A 172 -21.38 -7.05 -8.58
N VAL A 173 -21.88 -7.29 -9.79
CA VAL A 173 -22.09 -6.23 -10.78
C VAL A 173 -23.41 -5.54 -10.48
N ILE A 174 -23.32 -4.28 -10.06
CA ILE A 174 -24.45 -3.42 -9.70
C ILE A 174 -24.24 -2.09 -10.40
N LEU A 175 -25.28 -1.59 -11.05
CA LEU A 175 -25.32 -0.31 -11.74
C LEU A 175 -26.32 0.61 -11.06
N THR A 176 -25.87 1.83 -10.75
CA THR A 176 -26.69 2.88 -10.13
C THR A 176 -26.81 4.09 -11.04
N ASP A 177 -27.90 4.84 -10.93
CA ASP A 177 -28.00 6.16 -11.52
C ASP A 177 -27.19 7.21 -10.73
N ALA A 178 -27.30 8.47 -11.11
CA ALA A 178 -26.61 9.61 -10.48
C ALA A 178 -27.01 9.82 -9.00
N ASP A 179 -28.21 9.40 -8.61
CA ASP A 179 -28.72 9.51 -7.23
C ASP A 179 -28.33 8.30 -6.37
N GLY A 180 -27.60 7.34 -6.94
CA GLY A 180 -27.18 6.12 -6.25
C GLY A 180 -28.28 5.05 -6.16
N ILE A 181 -29.37 5.19 -6.91
CA ILE A 181 -30.47 4.22 -6.94
C ILE A 181 -30.08 3.09 -7.88
N VAL A 182 -30.27 1.83 -7.44
CA VAL A 182 -29.99 0.65 -8.25
C VAL A 182 -30.96 0.56 -9.43
N ARG A 183 -30.42 0.47 -10.64
CA ARG A 183 -31.21 0.37 -11.89
C ARG A 183 -30.96 -0.93 -12.67
N ALA A 184 -29.78 -1.53 -12.51
CA ALA A 184 -29.48 -2.81 -13.12
C ALA A 184 -28.46 -3.62 -12.30
N ASP A 185 -28.54 -4.94 -12.38
CA ASP A 185 -27.59 -5.88 -11.78
C ASP A 185 -27.41 -7.15 -12.63
N ILE A 186 -26.38 -7.94 -12.29
CA ILE A 186 -26.29 -9.32 -12.75
C ILE A 186 -26.79 -10.22 -11.60
N PRO A 187 -28.02 -10.74 -11.68
CA PRO A 187 -28.64 -11.44 -10.57
C PRO A 187 -27.97 -12.81 -10.37
N PHE A 188 -27.76 -13.19 -9.11
CA PHE A 188 -27.29 -14.54 -8.77
C PHE A 188 -28.41 -15.58 -8.98
N ARG A 189 -29.59 -15.36 -8.36
CA ARG A 189 -30.81 -16.15 -8.61
C ARG A 189 -31.70 -15.43 -9.62
N ARG A 190 -32.17 -16.15 -10.63
CA ARG A 190 -32.98 -15.56 -11.72
C ARG A 190 -34.49 -15.56 -11.45
N ALA A 191 -34.97 -16.38 -10.51
CA ALA A 191 -36.41 -16.63 -10.30
C ALA A 191 -37.22 -15.36 -9.99
N GLU A 192 -36.64 -14.40 -9.27
CA GLU A 192 -37.29 -13.15 -8.89
C GLU A 192 -36.45 -11.92 -9.31
N SER A 193 -35.68 -12.05 -10.40
CA SER A 193 -34.88 -10.92 -10.89
C SER A 193 -35.78 -9.81 -11.42
N LYS A 194 -35.49 -8.58 -10.97
CA LYS A 194 -36.20 -7.35 -11.36
C LYS A 194 -35.30 -6.34 -12.09
N TYR A 195 -33.99 -6.49 -11.93
CA TYR A 195 -32.98 -5.53 -12.40
C TYR A 195 -32.01 -6.16 -13.40
N SER A 196 -32.35 -7.30 -14.01
CA SER A 196 -31.48 -7.92 -15.01
C SER A 196 -31.28 -6.98 -16.20
N PHE A 197 -30.12 -7.05 -16.84
CA PHE A 197 -29.80 -6.19 -17.98
C PHE A 197 -30.80 -6.36 -19.14
N GLU A 198 -31.34 -7.56 -19.31
CA GLU A 198 -32.38 -7.87 -20.29
C GLU A 198 -33.70 -7.13 -19.98
N GLN A 199 -34.10 -7.08 -18.71
CA GLN A 199 -35.32 -6.39 -18.28
C GLN A 199 -35.14 -4.87 -18.29
N SER A 200 -34.00 -4.37 -17.81
CA SER A 200 -33.69 -2.94 -17.75
C SER A 200 -33.26 -2.36 -19.11
N GLY A 201 -33.07 -3.19 -20.13
CA GLY A 201 -32.65 -2.79 -21.47
C GLY A 201 -31.30 -2.08 -21.50
N VAL A 202 -30.33 -2.56 -20.72
CA VAL A 202 -29.03 -1.89 -20.57
C VAL A 202 -28.21 -2.01 -21.85
N THR A 203 -27.67 -0.89 -22.29
CA THR A 203 -26.73 -0.77 -23.42
C THR A 203 -25.40 -0.18 -22.93
N VAL A 204 -24.33 -0.41 -23.68
CA VAL A 204 -23.03 0.22 -23.43
C VAL A 204 -22.49 0.87 -24.70
N SER A 205 -22.09 2.13 -24.60
CA SER A 205 -21.43 2.91 -25.66
C SER A 205 -20.01 3.24 -25.24
N PHE A 206 -19.08 3.20 -26.17
CA PHE A 206 -17.67 3.50 -25.93
C PHE A 206 -17.27 4.83 -26.56
N TYR A 207 -16.44 5.59 -25.84
CA TYR A 207 -15.88 6.86 -26.27
C TYR A 207 -14.36 6.85 -26.08
N GLY A 208 -13.62 7.22 -27.12
CA GLY A 208 -12.16 7.07 -27.17
C GLY A 208 -11.71 5.59 -27.27
N GLY A 209 -10.40 5.38 -27.43
CA GLY A 209 -9.81 4.04 -27.55
C GLY A 209 -10.31 3.21 -28.74
N ASP A 210 -10.06 1.91 -28.71
CA ASP A 210 -10.31 1.01 -29.85
C ASP A 210 -11.79 0.76 -30.20
N LEU A 211 -12.68 1.00 -29.22
CA LEU A 211 -14.12 0.80 -29.39
C LEU A 211 -14.87 2.12 -29.59
N ASP A 212 -14.19 3.23 -29.85
CA ASP A 212 -14.81 4.54 -30.03
C ASP A 212 -16.00 4.50 -31.01
N GLY A 213 -17.11 5.13 -30.60
CA GLY A 213 -18.36 5.20 -31.36
C GLY A 213 -19.17 3.91 -31.42
N LYS A 214 -18.65 2.78 -30.92
CA LYS A 214 -19.37 1.50 -30.90
C LYS A 214 -20.39 1.47 -29.77
N THR A 215 -21.55 0.91 -30.05
CA THR A 215 -22.61 0.66 -29.07
C THR A 215 -23.04 -0.80 -29.12
N PHE A 216 -23.06 -1.45 -27.96
CA PHE A 216 -23.48 -2.84 -27.80
C PHE A 216 -24.83 -2.89 -27.09
N LYS A 217 -25.74 -3.70 -27.64
CA LYS A 217 -27.09 -3.94 -27.11
C LYS A 217 -27.32 -5.38 -26.71
N ASP A 218 -26.48 -6.31 -27.18
CA ASP A 218 -26.56 -7.71 -26.78
C ASP A 218 -26.23 -7.86 -25.29
N ALA A 219 -27.13 -8.46 -24.53
CA ALA A 219 -27.01 -8.53 -23.08
C ALA A 219 -25.76 -9.30 -22.62
N ALA A 220 -25.27 -10.28 -23.38
CA ALA A 220 -24.08 -11.03 -23.01
C ALA A 220 -22.82 -10.16 -23.12
N GLU A 221 -22.68 -9.40 -24.21
CA GLU A 221 -21.58 -8.45 -24.40
C GLU A 221 -21.66 -7.28 -23.40
N VAL A 222 -22.83 -6.69 -23.17
CA VAL A 222 -23.00 -5.60 -22.19
C VAL A 222 -22.59 -6.07 -20.79
N LYS A 223 -23.00 -7.28 -20.37
CA LYS A 223 -22.60 -7.88 -19.09
C LYS A 223 -21.09 -8.12 -18.99
N LYS A 224 -20.44 -8.51 -20.09
CA LYS A 224 -18.98 -8.71 -20.15
C LYS A 224 -18.25 -7.40 -19.91
N TYR A 225 -18.66 -6.30 -20.54
CA TYR A 225 -18.05 -4.99 -20.30
C TYR A 225 -18.39 -4.44 -18.91
N ALA A 226 -19.59 -4.66 -18.39
CA ALA A 226 -19.95 -4.27 -17.02
C ALA A 226 -19.08 -4.99 -15.96
N ARG A 227 -18.77 -6.28 -16.16
CA ARG A 227 -17.80 -7.00 -15.30
C ARG A 227 -16.42 -6.37 -15.35
N LYS A 228 -15.93 -6.00 -16.54
CA LYS A 228 -14.62 -5.32 -16.68
C LYS A 228 -14.63 -3.93 -16.04
N ALA A 229 -15.70 -3.17 -16.19
CA ALA A 229 -15.86 -1.82 -15.64
C ALA A 229 -15.86 -1.76 -14.10
N GLN A 230 -16.13 -2.87 -13.41
CA GLN A 230 -15.88 -2.96 -11.96
C GLN A 230 -14.41 -2.70 -11.61
N GLY A 231 -13.50 -3.08 -12.52
CA GLY A 231 -12.07 -2.84 -12.41
C GLY A 231 -11.62 -1.44 -12.78
N GLY A 232 -12.51 -0.54 -13.19
CA GLY A 232 -12.15 0.81 -13.66
C GLY A 232 -12.13 0.89 -15.17
N GLU A 233 -11.14 1.60 -15.73
CA GLU A 233 -10.96 1.71 -17.18
C GLU A 233 -10.63 0.36 -17.82
N ILE A 234 -11.09 0.16 -19.06
CA ILE A 234 -11.08 -1.15 -19.72
C ILE A 234 -9.93 -1.22 -20.71
N PHE A 235 -9.12 -2.28 -20.59
CA PHE A 235 -7.99 -2.54 -21.46
C PHE A 235 -8.08 -3.91 -22.13
N GLU A 236 -7.41 -4.02 -23.27
CA GLU A 236 -7.08 -5.30 -23.90
C GLU A 236 -5.73 -5.80 -23.37
N PHE A 237 -5.65 -7.11 -23.16
CA PHE A 237 -4.48 -7.75 -22.57
C PHE A 237 -4.10 -8.97 -23.40
N ASP A 238 -2.82 -9.06 -23.75
CA ASP A 238 -2.21 -10.29 -24.23
C ASP A 238 -1.88 -11.20 -23.05
N ARG A 239 -2.58 -12.34 -22.99
CA ARG A 239 -2.38 -13.36 -21.97
C ARG A 239 -1.60 -14.57 -22.48
N GLU A 240 -1.40 -14.69 -23.78
CA GLU A 240 -0.78 -15.86 -24.40
C GLU A 240 0.74 -15.81 -24.25
N THR A 241 1.35 -14.64 -24.49
CA THR A 241 2.82 -14.47 -24.45
C THR A 241 3.44 -14.96 -23.13
N LEU A 242 2.76 -14.74 -22.01
CA LEU A 242 3.24 -15.14 -20.69
C LEU A 242 2.43 -16.28 -20.07
N ASN A 243 1.46 -16.86 -20.77
CA ASN A 243 0.48 -17.81 -20.23
C ASN A 243 -0.14 -17.26 -18.92
N SER A 244 -0.70 -16.07 -18.99
CA SER A 244 -1.18 -15.29 -17.84
C SER A 244 -2.49 -15.85 -17.28
N ASP A 245 -2.52 -16.07 -15.96
CA ASP A 245 -3.54 -16.88 -15.29
C ASP A 245 -4.84 -16.12 -14.96
N GLY A 246 -4.86 -14.81 -15.17
CA GLY A 246 -6.03 -13.94 -14.91
C GLY A 246 -6.17 -13.57 -13.43
N VAL A 247 -5.15 -13.80 -12.60
CA VAL A 247 -5.18 -13.51 -11.17
C VAL A 247 -4.21 -12.39 -10.83
N PHE A 248 -4.73 -11.35 -10.18
CA PHE A 248 -3.94 -10.17 -9.83
C PHE A 248 -2.73 -10.46 -8.95
N ARG A 249 -1.65 -9.71 -9.20
CA ARG A 249 -0.39 -9.69 -8.47
C ARG A 249 -0.09 -8.27 -8.02
N THR A 250 0.69 -8.13 -6.96
CA THR A 250 1.12 -6.80 -6.50
C THR A 250 2.29 -6.26 -7.32
N SER A 251 2.46 -4.95 -7.33
CA SER A 251 3.62 -4.26 -7.89
C SER A 251 4.85 -4.35 -6.97
N PRO A 252 6.03 -3.89 -7.44
CA PRO A 252 7.22 -3.73 -6.59
C PRO A 252 6.97 -2.87 -5.34
N ARG A 253 6.04 -1.90 -5.39
CA ARG A 253 5.64 -1.11 -4.21
C ARG A 253 5.15 -2.02 -3.08
N GLY A 254 4.25 -2.95 -3.38
CA GLY A 254 3.72 -3.86 -2.36
C GLY A 254 4.76 -4.87 -1.87
N TRP A 255 5.58 -5.44 -2.77
CA TRP A 255 6.65 -6.36 -2.37
C TRP A 255 7.71 -5.68 -1.49
N PHE A 256 8.12 -4.46 -1.84
CA PHE A 256 9.07 -3.67 -1.06
C PHE A 256 8.50 -3.37 0.33
N THR A 257 7.27 -2.87 0.42
CA THR A 257 6.61 -2.57 1.69
C THR A 257 6.51 -3.81 2.57
N PHE A 258 6.07 -4.94 2.00
CA PHE A 258 5.96 -6.21 2.74
C PHE A 258 7.32 -6.64 3.32
N GLY A 259 8.36 -6.73 2.46
CA GLY A 259 9.68 -7.17 2.90
C GLY A 259 10.26 -6.29 4.01
N HIS A 260 10.22 -4.96 3.84
CA HIS A 260 10.79 -4.05 4.83
C HIS A 260 10.01 -4.01 6.13
N ALA A 261 8.67 -4.08 6.09
CA ALA A 261 7.86 -4.12 7.30
C ALA A 261 8.11 -5.40 8.11
N VAL A 262 8.21 -6.56 7.44
CA VAL A 262 8.52 -7.85 8.08
C VAL A 262 9.93 -7.84 8.67
N PHE A 263 10.94 -7.43 7.89
CA PHE A 263 12.31 -7.36 8.40
C PHE A 263 12.45 -6.36 9.54
N ALA A 264 11.80 -5.20 9.49
CA ALA A 264 11.81 -4.25 10.59
C ALA A 264 11.31 -4.88 11.90
N LEU A 265 10.20 -5.65 11.83
CA LEU A 265 9.67 -6.34 13.00
C LEU A 265 10.61 -7.43 13.54
N LEU A 266 11.29 -8.16 12.66
CA LEU A 266 12.29 -9.16 13.07
C LEU A 266 13.53 -8.50 13.70
N PHE A 267 14.01 -7.40 13.13
CA PHE A 267 15.13 -6.64 13.67
C PHE A 267 14.78 -6.02 15.03
N PHE A 268 13.53 -5.60 15.25
CA PHE A 268 13.08 -5.18 16.58
C PHE A 268 13.33 -6.26 17.64
N PHE A 269 13.00 -7.53 17.34
CA PHE A 269 13.32 -8.63 18.24
C PHE A 269 14.84 -8.81 18.44
N GLY A 270 15.63 -8.72 17.36
CA GLY A 270 17.09 -8.76 17.44
C GLY A 270 17.68 -7.66 18.34
N HIS A 271 17.11 -6.45 18.30
CA HIS A 271 17.50 -5.35 19.18
C HIS A 271 17.25 -5.69 20.66
N LEU A 272 16.05 -6.17 20.99
CA LEU A 272 15.69 -6.57 22.36
C LEU A 272 16.61 -7.68 22.87
N TRP A 273 16.86 -8.69 22.03
CA TRP A 273 17.74 -9.81 22.34
C TRP A 273 19.17 -9.36 22.66
N HIS A 274 19.82 -8.62 21.74
CA HIS A 274 21.19 -8.16 21.94
C HIS A 274 21.31 -7.08 23.02
N GLY A 275 20.26 -6.28 23.23
CA GLY A 275 20.19 -5.30 24.31
C GLY A 275 20.16 -5.99 25.68
N ALA A 276 19.31 -7.00 25.84
CA ALA A 276 19.25 -7.81 27.05
C ALA A 276 20.61 -8.50 27.34
N ARG A 277 21.21 -9.14 26.33
CA ARG A 277 22.54 -9.78 26.45
C ARG A 277 23.65 -8.81 26.83
N THR A 278 23.57 -7.57 26.35
CA THR A 278 24.54 -6.53 26.69
C THR A 278 24.43 -6.11 28.15
N ILE A 279 23.21 -5.86 28.63
CA ILE A 279 22.96 -5.32 29.97
C ILE A 279 23.14 -6.41 31.04
N TYR A 280 22.58 -7.60 30.80
CA TYR A 280 22.56 -8.75 31.72
C TYR A 280 23.66 -9.77 31.39
N ARG A 281 24.82 -9.31 30.93
CA ARG A 281 25.95 -10.17 30.55
C ARG A 281 26.47 -10.98 31.73
N ASP A 282 26.48 -10.37 32.90
CA ASP A 282 26.93 -10.94 34.18
C ASP A 282 26.12 -12.17 34.59
N VAL A 283 24.82 -12.19 34.32
CA VAL A 283 23.92 -13.30 34.68
C VAL A 283 23.54 -14.18 33.50
N PHE A 284 24.20 -14.04 32.35
CA PHE A 284 23.83 -14.76 31.13
C PHE A 284 23.96 -16.30 31.26
N ALA A 285 24.90 -16.78 32.09
CA ALA A 285 25.12 -18.20 32.35
C ALA A 285 24.33 -18.74 33.56
N GLY A 286 23.47 -17.92 34.18
CA GLY A 286 22.78 -18.23 35.42
C GLY A 286 22.98 -17.14 36.47
N VAL A 287 22.12 -17.14 37.48
CA VAL A 287 22.20 -16.24 38.63
C VAL A 287 23.04 -16.84 39.75
N GLU A 288 23.59 -16.01 40.63
CA GLU A 288 24.34 -16.45 41.81
C GLU A 288 23.44 -17.25 42.78
N ALA A 289 24.02 -18.24 43.46
CA ALA A 289 23.28 -19.14 44.34
C ALA A 289 22.85 -18.48 45.67
N ASP A 290 23.43 -17.34 46.04
CA ASP A 290 23.26 -16.66 47.34
C ASP A 290 22.42 -15.35 47.25
N LEU A 291 21.49 -15.27 46.29
CA LEU A 291 20.62 -14.09 46.08
C LEU A 291 19.46 -13.94 47.08
N GLU A 292 19.31 -14.87 48.04
CA GLU A 292 18.09 -15.05 48.85
C GLU A 292 17.62 -13.77 49.56
N GLU A 293 18.49 -13.04 50.25
CA GLU A 293 18.08 -11.81 50.96
C GLU A 293 17.63 -10.68 50.01
N GLN A 294 18.20 -10.59 48.80
CA GLN A 294 17.96 -9.43 47.92
C GLN A 294 16.58 -9.44 47.24
N VAL A 295 15.90 -10.60 47.23
CA VAL A 295 14.59 -10.78 46.61
C VAL A 295 13.43 -10.69 47.61
N GLU A 296 13.72 -10.64 48.91
CA GLU A 296 12.71 -10.54 49.95
C GLU A 296 12.08 -9.13 50.01
N TRP A 297 10.75 -9.10 50.12
CA TRP A 297 10.01 -7.85 50.22
C TRP A 297 10.30 -7.13 51.52
N GLY A 298 10.68 -5.85 51.41
CA GLY A 298 10.78 -4.96 52.55
C GLY A 298 12.04 -5.13 53.40
N LEU A 299 12.98 -6.02 53.04
CA LEU A 299 14.26 -6.16 53.75
C LEU A 299 15.20 -4.97 53.50
N PHE A 300 15.15 -4.40 52.28
CA PHE A 300 15.88 -3.20 51.89
C PHE A 300 14.91 -2.03 51.62
N GLN A 301 15.37 -0.79 51.83
CA GLN A 301 14.60 0.41 51.46
C GLN A 301 14.59 0.64 49.95
N LYS A 302 15.60 0.13 49.23
CA LYS A 302 15.71 0.18 47.77
C LYS A 302 16.07 -1.21 47.21
N VAL A 303 15.31 -1.67 46.22
CA VAL A 303 15.50 -2.98 45.58
C VAL A 303 16.89 -3.07 44.93
N GLY A 304 17.61 -4.17 45.18
CA GLY A 304 18.94 -4.42 44.61
C GLY A 304 20.08 -3.58 45.21
N ASP A 305 19.87 -2.92 46.36
CA ASP A 305 20.87 -2.05 47.00
C ASP A 305 21.15 -2.48 48.44
N LYS A 306 22.22 -3.26 48.63
CA LYS A 306 22.66 -3.78 49.94
C LYS A 306 22.96 -2.67 50.96
N THR A 307 23.24 -1.44 50.53
CA THR A 307 23.55 -0.32 51.44
C THR A 307 22.31 0.22 52.15
N THR A 308 21.11 -0.23 51.75
CA THR A 308 19.83 0.29 52.22
C THR A 308 19.05 -0.70 53.10
N ARG A 309 19.72 -1.65 53.75
CA ARG A 309 19.06 -2.63 54.64
C ARG A 309 18.27 -1.90 55.72
N ARG A 310 17.00 -2.27 55.92
CA ARG A 310 16.19 -1.68 56.99
C ARG A 310 16.82 -2.05 58.33
N LYS A 311 16.88 -1.09 59.25
CA LYS A 311 17.19 -1.38 60.65
C LYS A 311 15.95 -2.01 61.28
N GLU A 312 16.12 -3.14 61.97
CA GLU A 312 15.05 -3.69 62.80
C GLU A 312 14.64 -2.65 63.84
N ALA A 313 13.32 -2.50 64.04
CA ALA A 313 12.83 -1.72 65.17
C ALA A 313 13.17 -2.49 66.44
N LEU A 314 13.98 -1.88 67.32
CA LEU A 314 14.24 -2.36 68.67
C LEU A 314 12.93 -2.49 69.47
#